data_AF-A0A2H3CGF2-F1
#
_entry.id   AF-A0A2H3CGF2-F1
#
_cell.length_a   1.000
_cell.length_b   1.000
_cell.length_c   1.000
_cell.angle_alpha   90.00
_cell.angle_beta   90.00
_cell.angle_gamma   90.00
#
_symmetry.space_group_name_H-M   'P 1'
#
loop_
_entity.id
_entity.type
_entity.pdbx_description
1 polymer ?
#
loop_
_entity_poly.entity_id
_entity_poly.type
_entity_poly.pdbx_seq_one_letter_code
_entity_poly.pdbx_strand_id
1 'polypeptide(L)'
;MSKRKASELLCESEISRGTKSRRLEDGNSISYPDLTLSHAKAPTPFQKPMPIISFSYTPSRTLEFNDLALRYFVDPPIGAQLSYGYDKWIRRPEEKGRIDGLLKALSRVKSNGKVALDDVAVVSWRGVMTRILTAPYEDRDGWELNVMCINGTMYFEEHISNQKLSEKENMEPRHRKQSYFGYAFESYGTSATPRRPSPKPGSKDPPGWGGDVDTNVQWCSVVRTKLGNNRLIIGGEVDCVRDRYTGTTDSFVELKTSLTIRGPHDEAKFEKKLLKFYFQSFLLGVPEITVGFRTPSGEVTTVQSFDTTKIPRLVRGKAGSWDPSICLNWGEEILTFLKKILQGSDADKASVWRVKFVPKEGVTIVKLTDNLVDEVVNGEERVGFLPKWYWDEMETVATVAQSTSGSVAGWQI
;
A
#
# COMPACT_ATOMS: atom_id res chain seq x y z
N MET A 1 33.58 48.57 22.74
CA MET A 1 32.54 48.67 23.79
C MET A 1 31.59 47.49 23.66
N SER A 2 31.32 46.79 24.75
CA SER A 2 30.91 45.39 24.79
C SER A 2 29.52 45.21 25.43
N LYS A 3 28.72 44.32 24.83
CA LYS A 3 27.62 43.47 25.38
C LYS A 3 26.36 44.14 25.99
N ARG A 4 25.19 43.64 25.56
CA ARG A 4 24.04 43.07 26.34
C ARG A 4 22.91 42.74 25.35
N LYS A 5 22.58 41.47 25.07
CA LYS A 5 21.75 40.45 25.77
C LYS A 5 20.24 40.70 25.72
N ALA A 6 19.56 39.70 25.15
CA ALA A 6 18.13 39.47 25.12
C ALA A 6 17.61 38.94 26.47
N SER A 7 16.55 39.56 26.98
CA SER A 7 15.55 39.00 27.89
C SER A 7 14.68 40.17 28.37
N GLU A 8 13.41 40.21 27.96
CA GLU A 8 12.24 40.75 28.69
C GLU A 8 11.15 41.14 27.69
N LEU A 9 10.09 40.32 27.66
CA LEU A 9 8.69 40.75 27.72
C LEU A 9 7.84 39.48 27.80
N LEU A 10 7.81 38.91 29.01
CA LEU A 10 6.73 38.07 29.52
C LEU A 10 5.87 38.98 30.41
N CYS A 11 4.56 38.97 30.20
CA CYS A 11 3.59 39.24 31.24
C CYS A 11 2.43 38.25 31.08
N GLU A 12 2.28 37.43 32.12
CA GLU A 12 1.17 36.54 32.47
C GLU A 12 -0.11 37.40 32.69
N SER A 13 -1.35 36.95 32.76
CA SER A 13 -2.02 35.72 33.21
C SER A 13 -3.49 35.88 32.74
N GLU A 14 -4.27 34.84 32.48
CA GLU A 14 -5.11 34.25 33.52
C GLU A 14 -5.70 32.90 33.10
N ILE A 15 -5.89 32.11 34.15
CA ILE A 15 -6.27 30.71 34.22
C ILE A 15 -7.77 30.56 34.02
N SER A 16 -8.18 29.72 33.07
CA SER A 16 -9.44 28.99 33.15
C SER A 16 -9.14 27.49 33.15
N ARG A 17 -9.07 26.93 34.36
CA ARG A 17 -9.11 25.50 34.63
C ARG A 17 -10.58 25.08 34.80
N GLY A 18 -10.97 24.05 34.05
CA GLY A 18 -12.25 23.35 34.17
C GLY A 18 -13.04 23.40 32.85
N THR A 19 -13.60 22.34 32.31
CA THR A 19 -13.84 21.00 32.83
C THR A 19 -14.17 20.07 31.65
N LYS A 20 -13.89 18.78 31.83
CA LYS A 20 -14.31 17.63 31.01
C LYS A 20 -13.50 17.39 29.74
N SER A 21 -12.42 16.62 29.94
CA SER A 21 -12.18 15.41 29.14
C SER A 21 -13.53 14.84 28.69
N ARG A 22 -13.88 15.01 27.41
CA ARG A 22 -14.82 14.11 26.77
C ARG A 22 -14.12 12.78 26.80
N ARG A 23 -14.54 11.94 27.75
CA ARG A 23 -14.35 10.51 27.74
C ARG A 23 -14.61 10.07 26.30
N LEU A 24 -13.55 9.72 25.57
CA LEU A 24 -13.66 9.03 24.29
C LEU A 24 -14.58 7.86 24.57
N GLU A 25 -15.66 7.71 23.82
CA GLU A 25 -16.54 6.56 23.96
C GLU A 25 -15.66 5.30 23.88
N ASP A 26 -15.68 4.48 24.93
CA ASP A 26 -14.73 3.38 25.23
C ASP A 26 -14.70 2.26 24.15
N GLY A 27 -15.28 2.46 22.96
CA GLY A 27 -15.37 1.50 21.87
C GLY A 27 -14.73 1.90 20.53
N ASN A 28 -14.28 3.15 20.34
CA ASN A 28 -13.85 3.67 19.02
C ASN A 28 -12.34 3.82 18.85
N SER A 29 -11.54 3.16 19.68
CA SER A 29 -10.07 3.19 19.58
C SER A 29 -9.41 1.87 19.97
N ILE A 30 -8.22 1.62 19.41
CA ILE A 30 -7.26 0.59 19.84
C ILE A 30 -5.97 1.30 20.23
N SER A 31 -5.42 0.98 21.40
CA SER A 31 -4.14 1.49 21.84
C SER A 31 -2.97 0.92 21.03
N TYR A 32 -1.89 1.68 20.95
CA TYR A 32 -0.64 1.21 20.32
C TYR A 32 -0.19 -0.12 20.93
N PRO A 33 0.29 -1.09 20.12
CA PRO A 33 0.65 -2.40 20.64
C PRO A 33 1.88 -2.31 21.55
N ASP A 34 1.83 -3.00 22.68
CA ASP A 34 3.01 -3.17 23.53
C ASP A 34 3.96 -4.20 22.89
N LEU A 35 5.07 -3.71 22.35
CA LEU A 35 6.07 -4.55 21.69
C LEU A 35 6.77 -5.52 22.67
N THR A 36 6.72 -5.26 23.98
CA THR A 36 7.37 -6.09 25.02
C THR A 36 6.56 -7.33 25.39
N LEU A 37 5.24 -7.28 25.24
CA LEU A 37 4.31 -8.37 25.59
C LEU A 37 4.07 -9.35 24.43
N SER A 38 4.73 -9.13 23.30
CA SER A 38 4.43 -9.74 22.01
C SER A 38 4.72 -11.24 21.90
N HIS A 39 5.67 -11.76 22.69
CA HIS A 39 6.03 -13.18 22.67
C HIS A 39 4.97 -14.10 23.30
N ALA A 40 3.93 -13.55 23.94
CA ALA A 40 2.89 -14.33 24.60
C ALA A 40 1.77 -14.83 23.65
N LYS A 41 1.62 -14.25 22.46
CA LYS A 41 0.53 -14.58 21.52
C LYS A 41 1.02 -15.43 20.35
N ALA A 42 0.29 -16.51 20.03
CA ALA A 42 0.57 -17.30 18.85
C ALA A 42 0.50 -16.43 17.58
N PRO A 43 1.42 -16.62 16.60
CA PRO A 43 1.38 -15.85 15.36
C PRO A 43 0.10 -16.06 14.57
N THR A 44 -0.54 -14.97 14.15
CA THR A 44 -1.67 -15.00 13.22
C THR A 44 -1.25 -15.69 11.91
N PRO A 45 -1.96 -16.75 11.48
CA PRO A 45 -1.68 -17.41 10.21
C PRO A 45 -1.89 -16.48 9.02
N PHE A 46 -1.03 -16.59 8.01
CA PHE A 46 -1.19 -15.91 6.73
C PHE A 46 -1.13 -16.92 5.59
N GLN A 47 -2.11 -16.87 4.68
CA GLN A 47 -2.18 -17.77 3.53
C GLN A 47 -1.31 -17.24 2.37
N LYS A 48 -0.58 -18.14 1.69
CA LYS A 48 0.18 -17.77 0.47
C LYS A 48 -0.76 -17.05 -0.52
N PRO A 49 -0.42 -15.83 -0.99
CA PRO A 49 -1.23 -15.12 -1.96
C PRO A 49 -1.37 -15.90 -3.27
N MET A 50 -2.58 -15.94 -3.81
CA MET A 50 -2.91 -16.60 -5.08
C MET A 50 -3.41 -15.55 -6.07
N PRO A 51 -2.75 -15.37 -7.23
CA PRO A 51 -3.23 -14.48 -8.28
C PRO A 51 -4.62 -14.88 -8.76
N ILE A 52 -5.46 -13.87 -9.01
CA ILE A 52 -6.80 -14.07 -9.55
C ILE A 52 -7.01 -13.31 -10.86
N ILE A 53 -6.31 -12.18 -11.06
CA ILE A 53 -6.29 -11.41 -12.29
C ILE A 53 -5.09 -10.44 -12.30
N SER A 54 -4.63 -10.06 -13.49
CA SER A 54 -3.68 -8.96 -13.72
C SER A 54 -4.25 -7.95 -14.71
N PHE A 55 -3.68 -6.74 -14.70
CA PHE A 55 -3.99 -5.71 -15.68
C PHE A 55 -2.82 -4.74 -15.83
N SER A 56 -2.81 -4.02 -16.94
CA SER A 56 -1.83 -2.98 -17.26
C SER A 56 -2.48 -1.61 -17.22
N TYR A 57 -1.73 -0.60 -16.81
CA TYR A 57 -2.02 0.79 -17.11
C TYR A 57 -1.19 1.22 -18.32
N THR A 58 -1.84 1.88 -19.28
CA THR A 58 -1.18 2.49 -20.45
C THR A 58 -0.48 3.80 -20.09
N PRO A 59 0.32 4.40 -20.99
CA PRO A 59 0.87 5.75 -20.80
C PRO A 59 -0.19 6.83 -20.53
N SER A 60 -1.41 6.65 -21.05
CA SER A 60 -2.56 7.52 -20.79
C SER A 60 -3.32 7.16 -19.51
N ARG A 61 -2.71 6.36 -18.62
CA ARG A 61 -3.26 5.85 -17.36
C ARG A 61 -4.58 5.07 -17.53
N THR A 62 -4.81 4.50 -18.70
CA THR A 62 -6.00 3.69 -18.97
C THR A 62 -5.76 2.25 -18.53
N LEU A 63 -6.71 1.68 -17.78
CA LEU A 63 -6.63 0.28 -17.34
C LEU A 63 -7.05 -0.66 -18.48
N GLU A 64 -6.20 -1.64 -18.77
CA GLU A 64 -6.48 -2.71 -19.73
C GLU A 64 -6.20 -4.10 -19.12
N PHE A 65 -7.12 -5.04 -19.29
CA PHE A 65 -6.95 -6.42 -18.80
C PHE A 65 -6.03 -7.23 -19.72
N ASN A 66 -4.75 -6.87 -19.72
CA ASN A 66 -3.66 -7.54 -20.42
C ASN A 66 -2.35 -7.38 -19.63
N ASP A 67 -1.29 -8.03 -20.12
CA ASP A 67 0.05 -7.99 -19.52
C ASP A 67 1.03 -7.13 -20.35
N LEU A 68 0.55 -6.12 -21.10
CA LEU A 68 1.39 -5.30 -21.97
C LEU A 68 2.40 -4.42 -21.20
N ALA A 69 2.07 -4.01 -19.97
CA ALA A 69 2.99 -3.26 -19.11
C ALA A 69 3.96 -4.16 -18.33
N LEU A 70 3.84 -5.49 -18.42
CA LEU A 70 4.72 -6.41 -17.71
C LEU A 70 6.16 -6.26 -18.20
N ARG A 71 7.10 -6.22 -17.25
CA ARG A 71 8.54 -6.14 -17.53
C ARG A 71 9.25 -7.39 -17.04
N TYR A 72 10.39 -7.68 -17.65
CA TYR A 72 11.26 -8.79 -17.28
C TYR A 72 12.51 -8.28 -16.57
N PHE A 73 12.88 -8.93 -15.48
CA PHE A 73 14.09 -8.65 -14.74
C PHE A 73 15.31 -8.91 -15.62
N VAL A 74 16.22 -7.95 -15.63
CA VAL A 74 17.56 -8.07 -16.22
C VAL A 74 18.55 -7.41 -15.28
N ASP A 75 19.75 -7.94 -15.17
CA ASP A 75 20.71 -7.39 -14.21
C ASP A 75 21.00 -5.91 -14.51
N PRO A 76 20.80 -5.01 -13.51
CA PRO A 76 21.20 -3.62 -13.65
C PRO A 76 22.73 -3.52 -13.59
N PRO A 77 23.36 -2.70 -14.45
CA PRO A 77 24.81 -2.62 -14.48
C PRO A 77 25.37 -1.91 -13.24
N ILE A 78 26.49 -2.41 -12.72
CA ILE A 78 27.28 -1.69 -11.72
C ILE A 78 27.83 -0.41 -12.37
N GLY A 79 27.77 0.71 -11.65
CA GLY A 79 28.07 2.04 -12.15
C GLY A 79 26.91 2.73 -12.86
N ALA A 80 25.71 2.11 -12.92
CA ALA A 80 24.52 2.75 -13.46
C ALA A 80 24.23 4.07 -12.74
N GLN A 81 24.00 5.13 -13.50
CA GLN A 81 23.68 6.46 -12.96
C GLN A 81 22.18 6.67 -12.93
N LEU A 82 21.60 6.59 -11.74
CA LEU A 82 20.16 6.71 -11.50
C LEU A 82 19.61 8.13 -11.70
N SER A 83 20.48 9.12 -11.89
CA SER A 83 20.05 10.46 -12.31
C SER A 83 19.86 10.61 -13.81
N TYR A 84 20.29 9.63 -14.62
CA TYR A 84 20.12 9.68 -16.07
C TYR A 84 18.64 9.65 -16.44
N GLY A 85 18.22 10.47 -17.41
CA GLY A 85 16.84 10.53 -17.91
C GLY A 85 15.85 11.29 -17.03
N TYR A 86 16.30 11.92 -15.93
CA TYR A 86 15.42 12.67 -15.02
C TYR A 86 14.67 13.81 -15.70
N ASP A 87 15.31 14.48 -16.66
CA ASP A 87 14.76 15.56 -17.50
C ASP A 87 13.67 15.08 -18.47
N LYS A 88 13.62 13.77 -18.77
CA LYS A 88 12.63 13.14 -19.64
C LYS A 88 11.53 12.41 -18.87
N TRP A 89 11.53 12.48 -17.53
CA TRP A 89 10.58 11.76 -16.69
C TRP A 89 9.14 12.22 -16.95
N ILE A 90 8.30 11.29 -17.40
CA ILE A 90 6.85 11.47 -17.47
C ILE A 90 6.26 11.12 -16.10
N ARG A 91 6.03 12.16 -15.30
CA ARG A 91 5.47 12.04 -13.95
C ARG A 91 3.95 12.01 -13.99
N ARG A 92 3.36 10.99 -13.37
CA ARG A 92 1.93 10.95 -13.05
C ARG A 92 1.63 11.98 -11.95
N PRO A 93 0.62 12.85 -12.12
CA PRO A 93 0.19 13.79 -11.08
C PRO A 93 -0.20 13.07 -9.78
N GLU A 94 0.02 13.71 -8.64
CA GLU A 94 -0.46 13.21 -7.37
C GLU A 94 -2.00 13.31 -7.31
N GLU A 95 -2.67 12.19 -7.07
CA GLU A 95 -4.12 12.09 -7.01
C GLU A 95 -4.58 11.37 -5.73
N LYS A 96 -5.87 11.49 -5.39
CA LYS A 96 -6.47 10.69 -4.31
C LYS A 96 -6.34 9.19 -4.65
N GLY A 97 -5.96 8.38 -3.68
CA GLY A 97 -5.67 6.95 -3.85
C GLY A 97 -6.91 6.07 -3.99
N ARG A 98 -7.71 6.28 -5.05
CA ARG A 98 -8.97 5.56 -5.32
C ARG A 98 -8.74 4.07 -5.53
N ILE A 99 -9.74 3.25 -5.19
CA ILE A 99 -9.71 1.79 -5.38
C ILE A 99 -10.33 1.32 -6.72
N ASP A 100 -10.72 2.24 -7.60
CA ASP A 100 -11.49 1.96 -8.81
C ASP A 100 -10.88 0.89 -9.72
N GLY A 101 -9.55 0.89 -9.90
CA GLY A 101 -8.86 -0.13 -10.69
C GLY A 101 -9.02 -1.53 -10.11
N LEU A 102 -8.95 -1.65 -8.78
CA LEU A 102 -9.18 -2.89 -8.06
C LEU A 102 -10.65 -3.33 -8.14
N LEU A 103 -11.59 -2.38 -8.09
CA LEU A 103 -13.02 -2.69 -8.24
C LEU A 103 -13.36 -3.19 -9.65
N LYS A 104 -12.76 -2.60 -10.70
CA LYS A 104 -12.90 -3.09 -12.08
C LYS A 104 -12.39 -4.53 -12.20
N ALA A 105 -11.23 -4.82 -11.60
CA ALA A 105 -10.67 -6.16 -11.57
C ALA A 105 -11.58 -7.15 -10.82
N LEU A 106 -12.16 -6.74 -9.69
CA LEU A 106 -13.08 -7.56 -8.91
C LEU A 106 -14.38 -7.86 -9.67
N SER A 107 -14.99 -6.84 -10.30
CA SER A 107 -16.17 -6.99 -11.17
C SER A 107 -15.90 -7.98 -12.31
N ARG A 108 -14.72 -7.87 -12.97
CA ARG A 108 -14.29 -8.81 -14.03
C ARG A 108 -14.10 -10.24 -13.53
N VAL A 109 -13.55 -10.44 -12.33
CA VAL A 109 -13.40 -11.77 -11.75
C VAL A 109 -14.77 -12.38 -11.41
N LYS A 110 -15.69 -11.58 -10.83
CA LYS A 110 -17.07 -11.99 -10.55
C LYS A 110 -17.78 -12.44 -11.82
N SER A 111 -17.73 -11.65 -12.89
CA SER A 111 -18.40 -11.97 -14.16
C SER A 111 -17.88 -13.26 -14.81
N ASN A 112 -16.63 -13.62 -14.55
CA ASN A 112 -16.03 -14.84 -15.10
C ASN A 112 -16.40 -16.11 -14.33
N GLY A 113 -16.87 -16.00 -13.08
CA GLY A 113 -17.31 -17.13 -12.25
C GLY A 113 -16.24 -18.17 -11.86
N LYS A 114 -14.97 -17.98 -12.27
CA LYS A 114 -13.88 -18.96 -12.04
C LYS A 114 -13.31 -18.94 -10.62
N VAL A 115 -13.51 -17.85 -9.89
CA VAL A 115 -12.99 -17.66 -8.54
C VAL A 115 -14.17 -17.41 -7.62
N ALA A 116 -14.37 -18.30 -6.64
CA ALA A 116 -15.31 -18.06 -5.56
C ALA A 116 -14.83 -16.85 -4.75
N LEU A 117 -15.69 -15.83 -4.67
CA LEU A 117 -15.45 -14.58 -3.95
C LEU A 117 -16.38 -14.45 -2.74
N ASP A 118 -16.88 -15.58 -2.24
CA ASP A 118 -17.72 -15.64 -1.05
C ASP A 118 -16.89 -15.30 0.19
N ASP A 119 -17.52 -14.62 1.15
CA ASP A 119 -16.94 -14.22 2.44
C ASP A 119 -15.66 -13.38 2.35
N VAL A 120 -15.50 -12.57 1.30
CA VAL A 120 -14.40 -11.59 1.24
C VAL A 120 -14.60 -10.57 2.37
N ALA A 121 -13.67 -10.54 3.32
CA ALA A 121 -13.70 -9.62 4.45
C ALA A 121 -13.12 -8.25 4.08
N VAL A 122 -12.09 -8.21 3.23
CA VAL A 122 -11.35 -6.98 2.89
C VAL A 122 -11.05 -6.88 1.40
N VAL A 123 -11.27 -5.70 0.83
CA VAL A 123 -10.79 -5.31 -0.51
C VAL A 123 -9.96 -4.04 -0.36
N SER A 124 -8.68 -4.09 -0.75
CA SER A 124 -7.81 -2.90 -0.67
C SER A 124 -6.56 -2.99 -1.55
N TRP A 125 -5.90 -1.87 -1.78
CA TRP A 125 -4.54 -1.87 -2.33
C TRP A 125 -3.53 -2.40 -1.32
N ARG A 126 -2.50 -3.10 -1.82
CA ARG A 126 -1.37 -3.63 -1.04
C ARG A 126 -0.70 -2.56 -0.19
N GLY A 127 -0.57 -1.35 -0.71
CA GLY A 127 0.04 -0.23 0.02
C GLY A 127 -0.70 0.10 1.32
N VAL A 128 -2.03 0.06 1.31
CA VAL A 128 -2.87 0.29 2.50
C VAL A 128 -2.65 -0.82 3.52
N MET A 129 -2.71 -2.09 3.10
CA MET A 129 -2.45 -3.21 4.01
C MET A 129 -1.03 -3.17 4.57
N THR A 130 -0.03 -2.80 3.77
CA THR A 130 1.35 -2.61 4.26
C THR A 130 1.41 -1.58 5.39
N ARG A 131 0.73 -0.43 5.25
CA ARG A 131 0.67 0.60 6.30
C ARG A 131 0.03 0.08 7.60
N ILE A 132 -1.06 -0.67 7.48
CA ILE A 132 -1.74 -1.30 8.62
C ILE A 132 -0.79 -2.27 9.32
N LEU A 133 -0.19 -3.22 8.60
CA LEU A 133 0.63 -4.28 9.18
C LEU A 133 1.94 -3.74 9.78
N THR A 134 2.54 -2.72 9.18
CA THR A 134 3.82 -2.16 9.65
C THR A 134 3.68 -1.11 10.75
N ALA A 135 2.46 -0.67 11.06
CA ALA A 135 2.17 0.34 12.09
C ALA A 135 2.82 0.11 13.47
N PRO A 136 2.99 -1.13 13.98
CA PRO A 136 3.66 -1.38 15.28
C PRO A 136 5.10 -0.87 15.35
N TYR A 137 5.76 -0.67 14.20
CA TYR A 137 7.14 -0.19 14.11
C TYR A 137 7.24 1.16 13.40
N GLU A 138 6.11 1.78 13.03
CA GLU A 138 6.07 3.12 12.51
C GLU A 138 6.13 4.12 13.67
N ASP A 139 7.08 5.03 13.60
CA ASP A 139 7.41 6.00 14.65
C ASP A 139 7.43 7.45 14.15
N ARG A 140 7.19 7.69 12.85
CA ARG A 140 7.20 9.04 12.25
C ARG A 140 5.88 9.37 11.59
N ASP A 141 5.39 8.48 10.73
CA ASP A 141 4.32 8.82 9.80
C ASP A 141 2.99 8.17 10.21
N GLY A 142 2.02 9.00 10.61
CA GLY A 142 0.62 8.57 10.74
C GLY A 142 -0.03 8.34 9.38
N TRP A 143 -1.21 7.71 9.39
CA TRP A 143 -2.01 7.50 8.18
C TRP A 143 -3.50 7.63 8.47
N GLU A 144 -4.25 7.92 7.41
CA GLU A 144 -5.71 8.00 7.43
C GLU A 144 -6.28 7.19 6.26
N LEU A 145 -7.33 6.42 6.54
CA LEU A 145 -8.00 5.56 5.57
C LEU A 145 -9.51 5.83 5.62
N ASN A 146 -10.15 5.88 4.46
CA ASN A 146 -11.60 5.76 4.36
C ASN A 146 -11.99 4.29 4.32
N VAL A 147 -13.02 3.91 5.06
CA VAL A 147 -13.57 2.55 5.10
C VAL A 147 -15.07 2.57 4.90
N MET A 148 -15.56 1.73 3.99
CA MET A 148 -16.98 1.43 3.82
C MET A 148 -17.17 -0.07 3.99
N CYS A 149 -18.27 -0.49 4.63
CA CYS A 149 -18.61 -1.89 4.82
C CYS A 149 -19.93 -2.19 4.12
N ILE A 150 -19.91 -3.08 3.12
CA ILE A 150 -21.09 -3.40 2.31
C ILE A 150 -21.21 -4.91 2.25
N ASN A 151 -22.37 -5.43 2.67
CA ASN A 151 -22.67 -6.86 2.69
C ASN A 151 -21.57 -7.69 3.42
N GLY A 152 -20.99 -7.13 4.49
CA GLY A 152 -19.94 -7.75 5.28
C GLY A 152 -18.51 -7.60 4.74
N THR A 153 -18.32 -7.02 3.55
CA THR A 153 -16.99 -6.72 2.98
C THR A 153 -16.57 -5.29 3.30
N MET A 154 -15.39 -5.13 3.90
CA MET A 154 -14.76 -3.83 4.14
C MET A 154 -13.91 -3.42 2.93
N TYR A 155 -14.17 -2.24 2.39
CA TYR A 155 -13.37 -1.59 1.35
C TYR A 155 -12.51 -0.51 1.98
N PHE A 156 -11.24 -0.43 1.62
CA PHE A 156 -10.30 0.55 2.18
C PHE A 156 -9.65 1.39 1.09
N GLU A 157 -9.76 2.72 1.23
CA GLU A 157 -9.10 3.73 0.40
C GLU A 157 -8.16 4.57 1.25
N GLU A 158 -7.00 4.96 0.72
CA GLU A 158 -6.11 5.92 1.40
C GLU A 158 -6.74 7.32 1.38
N HIS A 159 -6.88 7.93 2.56
CA HIS A 159 -7.24 9.34 2.63
C HIS A 159 -5.99 10.21 2.72
N ILE A 160 -5.94 11.20 1.83
CA ILE A 160 -4.97 12.29 1.87
C ILE A 160 -5.72 13.61 1.76
N SER A 161 -5.41 14.54 2.67
CA SER A 161 -5.98 15.88 2.60
C SER A 161 -5.45 16.63 1.38
N ASN A 162 -6.23 17.58 0.85
CA ASN A 162 -5.81 18.40 -0.29
C ASN A 162 -4.48 19.14 -0.03
N GLN A 163 -4.24 19.54 1.22
CA GLN A 163 -2.96 20.13 1.63
C GLN A 163 -1.80 19.14 1.46
N LYS A 164 -1.91 17.94 2.03
CA LYS A 164 -0.86 16.90 1.91
C LYS A 164 -0.65 16.47 0.46
N LEU A 165 -1.71 16.45 -0.34
CA LEU A 165 -1.63 16.16 -1.77
C LEU A 165 -0.82 17.24 -2.51
N SER A 166 -1.10 18.52 -2.23
CA SER A 166 -0.33 19.65 -2.76
C SER A 166 1.13 19.63 -2.31
N GLU A 167 1.42 19.29 -1.06
CA GLU A 167 2.79 19.16 -0.54
C GLU A 167 3.57 18.04 -1.27
N LYS A 168 2.91 16.92 -1.60
CA LYS A 168 3.51 15.86 -2.41
C LYS A 168 3.73 16.28 -3.85
N GLU A 169 2.78 16.98 -4.46
CA GLU A 169 2.91 17.46 -5.84
C GLU A 169 4.10 18.43 -5.94
N ASN A 170 4.23 19.33 -4.97
CA ASN A 170 5.25 20.35 -4.87
C ASN A 170 6.51 19.90 -4.11
N MET A 171 6.78 18.60 -4.07
CA MET A 171 7.95 18.05 -3.39
C MET A 171 9.25 18.72 -3.84
N GLU A 172 10.07 19.10 -2.85
CA GLU A 172 11.39 19.72 -3.02
C GLU A 172 12.25 19.00 -4.08
N PRO A 173 12.97 19.73 -4.97
CA PRO A 173 13.69 19.14 -6.10
C PRO A 173 14.67 18.02 -5.71
N ARG A 174 15.35 18.18 -4.56
CA ARG A 174 16.29 17.16 -4.07
C ARG A 174 15.56 15.85 -3.69
N HIS A 175 14.42 15.94 -3.01
CA HIS A 175 13.63 14.77 -2.65
C HIS A 175 12.98 14.15 -3.88
N ARG A 176 12.49 14.98 -4.80
CA ARG A 176 11.93 14.55 -6.09
C ARG A 176 12.92 13.74 -6.91
N LYS A 177 14.17 14.22 -7.03
CA LYS A 177 15.26 13.48 -7.68
C LYS A 177 15.58 12.16 -6.98
N GLN A 178 15.52 12.11 -5.65
CA GLN A 178 15.75 10.88 -4.89
C GLN A 178 14.63 9.85 -5.08
N SER A 179 13.37 10.30 -5.24
CA SER A 179 12.24 9.43 -5.60
C SER A 179 12.41 8.85 -7.01
N TYR A 180 12.89 9.66 -7.97
CA TYR A 180 13.18 9.22 -9.33
C TYR A 180 14.20 8.08 -9.40
N PHE A 181 15.16 8.03 -8.47
CA PHE A 181 16.18 6.97 -8.46
C PHE A 181 15.59 5.56 -8.33
N GLY A 182 14.40 5.40 -7.73
CA GLY A 182 13.68 4.13 -7.73
C GLY A 182 13.28 3.72 -9.15
N TYR A 183 12.52 4.59 -9.83
CA TYR A 183 12.06 4.34 -11.20
C TYR A 183 13.21 4.19 -12.20
N ALA A 184 14.27 4.99 -12.07
CA ALA A 184 15.46 4.82 -12.90
C ALA A 184 16.12 3.45 -12.68
N PHE A 185 16.13 2.95 -11.44
CA PHE A 185 16.66 1.62 -11.15
C PHE A 185 15.80 0.52 -11.77
N GLU A 186 14.48 0.69 -11.83
CA GLU A 186 13.59 -0.19 -12.60
C GLU A 186 13.89 -0.12 -14.10
N SER A 187 14.13 1.07 -14.67
CA SER A 187 14.58 1.21 -16.06
C SER A 187 15.90 0.48 -16.31
N TYR A 188 16.87 0.54 -15.40
CA TYR A 188 18.10 -0.24 -15.53
C TYR A 188 17.90 -1.73 -15.25
N GLY A 189 17.00 -2.11 -14.35
CA GLY A 189 16.79 -3.48 -13.88
C GLY A 189 15.75 -4.27 -14.67
N THR A 190 15.15 -3.68 -15.71
CA THR A 190 14.08 -4.33 -16.47
C THR A 190 14.18 -4.16 -17.99
N SER A 191 13.49 -5.06 -18.71
CA SER A 191 13.37 -5.04 -20.16
C SER A 191 11.99 -5.52 -20.62
N ALA A 192 11.64 -5.23 -21.88
CA ALA A 192 10.40 -5.72 -22.51
C ALA A 192 10.44 -7.23 -22.81
N THR A 193 11.63 -7.82 -22.84
CA THR A 193 11.87 -9.24 -23.09
C THR A 193 12.76 -9.84 -22.00
N PRO A 194 12.72 -11.17 -21.76
CA PRO A 194 13.53 -11.84 -20.74
C PRO A 194 15.04 -11.63 -20.85
N ARG A 195 15.52 -11.30 -22.05
CA ARG A 195 16.91 -10.93 -22.31
C ARG A 195 16.97 -9.47 -22.71
N ARG A 196 17.98 -8.77 -22.22
CA ARG A 196 18.26 -7.40 -22.63
C ARG A 196 18.58 -7.37 -24.12
N PRO A 197 17.84 -6.58 -24.93
CA PRO A 197 18.19 -6.38 -26.33
C PRO A 197 19.57 -5.71 -26.46
N SER A 198 20.26 -6.01 -27.55
CA SER A 198 21.47 -5.25 -27.91
C SER A 198 21.14 -3.77 -28.06
N PRO A 199 22.04 -2.85 -27.66
CA PRO A 199 21.84 -1.43 -27.88
C PRO A 199 21.55 -1.13 -29.35
N LYS A 200 20.59 -0.24 -29.61
CA LYS A 200 20.32 0.21 -30.98
C LYS A 200 21.57 0.93 -31.53
N PRO A 201 21.99 0.65 -32.78
CA PRO A 201 23.10 1.38 -33.40
C PRO A 201 22.84 2.90 -33.34
N GLY A 202 23.82 3.65 -32.81
CA GLY A 202 23.71 5.10 -32.67
C GLY A 202 22.92 5.60 -31.45
N SER A 203 22.46 4.71 -30.54
CA SER A 203 21.88 5.15 -29.28
C SER A 203 22.90 5.95 -28.45
N LYS A 204 22.42 7.04 -27.83
CA LYS A 204 23.17 7.85 -26.86
C LYS A 204 22.88 7.44 -25.42
N ASP A 205 22.05 6.42 -25.22
CA ASP A 205 21.68 5.95 -23.90
C ASP A 205 22.85 5.18 -23.27
N PRO A 206 23.02 5.27 -21.94
CA PRO A 206 24.05 4.51 -21.26
C PRO A 206 23.79 3.00 -21.39
N PRO A 207 24.85 2.17 -21.33
CA PRO A 207 24.69 0.72 -21.32
C PRO A 207 23.69 0.28 -20.25
N GLY A 208 22.74 -0.57 -20.65
CA GLY A 208 21.74 -1.12 -19.74
C GLY A 208 20.53 -0.23 -19.46
N TRP A 209 20.38 0.93 -20.10
CA TRP A 209 19.13 1.71 -19.99
C TRP A 209 17.96 0.98 -20.66
N GLY A 210 16.91 0.68 -19.90
CA GLY A 210 15.72 -0.05 -20.38
C GLY A 210 14.60 0.83 -20.94
N GLY A 211 14.77 2.15 -20.92
CA GLY A 211 13.82 3.14 -21.42
C GLY A 211 13.58 4.29 -20.44
N ASP A 212 13.10 5.41 -20.98
CA ASP A 212 12.72 6.58 -20.18
C ASP A 212 11.55 6.24 -19.24
N VAL A 213 11.51 6.91 -18.08
CA VAL A 213 10.54 6.61 -17.02
C VAL A 213 9.20 7.27 -17.33
N ASP A 214 8.14 6.46 -17.33
CA ASP A 214 6.75 6.91 -17.34
C ASP A 214 5.98 6.25 -16.18
N THR A 215 5.62 7.05 -15.18
CA THR A 215 4.94 6.59 -13.96
C THR A 215 3.43 6.42 -14.11
N ASN A 216 2.87 6.64 -15.31
CA ASN A 216 1.51 6.23 -15.62
C ASN A 216 1.42 4.72 -15.90
N VAL A 217 2.46 4.17 -16.53
CA VAL A 217 2.55 2.77 -16.95
C VAL A 217 2.87 1.89 -15.75
N GLN A 218 2.00 0.92 -15.47
CA GLN A 218 2.19 -0.01 -14.37
C GLN A 218 1.58 -1.36 -14.75
N TRP A 219 2.17 -2.45 -14.28
CA TRP A 219 1.55 -3.76 -14.32
C TRP A 219 1.14 -4.18 -12.91
N CYS A 220 -0.13 -4.52 -12.74
CA CYS A 220 -0.71 -4.82 -11.44
C CYS A 220 -1.16 -6.28 -11.37
N SER A 221 -0.88 -6.93 -10.25
CA SER A 221 -1.43 -8.23 -9.89
C SER A 221 -2.48 -8.06 -8.79
N VAL A 222 -3.61 -8.74 -8.92
CA VAL A 222 -4.62 -8.87 -7.87
C VAL A 222 -4.58 -10.30 -7.36
N VAL A 223 -4.43 -10.43 -6.06
CA VAL A 223 -4.32 -11.70 -5.35
C VAL A 223 -5.44 -11.86 -4.34
N ARG A 224 -5.81 -13.12 -4.10
CA ARG A 224 -6.58 -13.51 -2.91
C ARG A 224 -5.64 -14.12 -1.87
N THR A 225 -5.87 -13.80 -0.60
CA THR A 225 -5.12 -14.33 0.54
C THR A 225 -6.02 -14.37 1.79
N LYS A 226 -5.47 -14.76 2.93
CA LYS A 226 -6.15 -14.84 4.22
C LYS A 226 -5.20 -14.41 5.34
N LEU A 227 -5.65 -13.50 6.20
CA LEU A 227 -4.97 -13.09 7.44
C LEU A 227 -5.86 -13.51 8.62
N GLY A 228 -5.40 -14.50 9.38
CA GLY A 228 -6.22 -15.15 10.40
C GLY A 228 -7.49 -15.73 9.79
N ASN A 229 -8.65 -15.21 10.21
CA ASN A 229 -9.96 -15.59 9.66
C ASN A 229 -10.48 -14.67 8.56
N ASN A 230 -9.77 -13.61 8.22
CA ASN A 230 -10.21 -12.63 7.23
C ASN A 230 -9.71 -13.02 5.84
N ARG A 231 -10.61 -13.23 4.87
CA ARG A 231 -10.24 -13.36 3.44
C ARG A 231 -10.04 -11.98 2.84
N LEU A 232 -8.94 -11.79 2.12
CA LEU A 232 -8.55 -10.49 1.55
C LEU A 232 -8.39 -10.61 0.04
N ILE A 233 -8.87 -9.59 -0.67
CA ILE A 233 -8.52 -9.30 -2.06
C ILE A 233 -7.62 -8.08 -2.06
N ILE A 234 -6.39 -8.27 -2.51
CA ILE A 234 -5.36 -7.23 -2.50
C ILE A 234 -4.82 -7.03 -3.91
N GLY A 235 -4.83 -5.79 -4.39
CA GLY A 235 -4.16 -5.42 -5.64
C GLY A 235 -2.84 -4.70 -5.39
N GLY A 236 -1.88 -4.82 -6.29
CA GLY A 236 -0.72 -3.94 -6.29
C GLY A 236 0.13 -4.07 -7.53
N GLU A 237 0.90 -3.03 -7.79
CA GLU A 237 1.95 -3.01 -8.80
C GLU A 237 3.04 -4.03 -8.50
N VAL A 238 3.55 -4.66 -9.57
CA VAL A 238 4.67 -5.58 -9.55
C VAL A 238 5.70 -5.09 -10.57
N ASP A 239 6.92 -4.83 -10.12
CA ASP A 239 7.94 -4.14 -10.94
C ASP A 239 8.37 -4.98 -12.15
N CYS A 240 8.60 -6.28 -11.97
CA CYS A 240 8.95 -7.18 -13.05
C CYS A 240 8.82 -8.67 -12.68
N VAL A 241 9.09 -9.53 -13.65
CA VAL A 241 9.21 -10.98 -13.48
C VAL A 241 10.57 -11.50 -13.91
N ARG A 242 11.08 -12.51 -13.23
CA ARG A 242 12.27 -13.27 -13.63
C ARG A 242 11.91 -14.30 -14.69
N ASP A 243 12.67 -14.31 -15.78
CA ASP A 243 12.59 -15.25 -16.91
C ASP A 243 11.24 -15.32 -17.65
N ARG A 244 10.18 -15.80 -17.00
CA ARG A 244 8.86 -16.00 -17.60
C ARG A 244 7.74 -15.81 -16.58
N TYR A 245 6.72 -15.07 -16.97
CA TYR A 245 5.45 -15.06 -16.25
C TYR A 245 4.61 -16.31 -16.56
N THR A 246 4.17 -16.99 -15.52
CA THR A 246 3.40 -18.25 -15.61
C THR A 246 1.96 -18.13 -15.10
N GLY A 247 1.48 -16.91 -14.85
CA GLY A 247 0.20 -16.68 -14.19
C GLY A 247 0.25 -16.88 -12.66
N THR A 248 1.44 -17.09 -12.11
CA THR A 248 1.69 -17.24 -10.67
C THR A 248 2.64 -16.16 -10.16
N THR A 249 2.76 -16.01 -8.83
CA THR A 249 3.66 -15.02 -8.21
C THR A 249 5.11 -15.50 -8.10
N ASP A 250 5.39 -16.76 -8.42
CA ASP A 250 6.68 -17.41 -8.13
C ASP A 250 7.84 -16.82 -8.96
N SER A 251 7.53 -16.08 -10.03
CA SER A 251 8.51 -15.37 -10.86
C SER A 251 8.60 -13.87 -10.53
N PHE A 252 7.81 -13.32 -9.61
CA PHE A 252 7.81 -11.88 -9.35
C PHE A 252 9.12 -11.41 -8.71
N VAL A 253 9.55 -10.20 -9.07
CA VAL A 253 10.73 -9.54 -8.48
C VAL A 253 10.35 -8.10 -8.14
N GLU A 254 10.59 -7.71 -6.89
CA GLU A 254 10.49 -6.33 -6.44
C GLU A 254 11.86 -5.66 -6.53
N LEU A 255 11.93 -4.45 -7.07
CA LEU A 255 13.13 -3.65 -7.20
C LEU A 255 13.14 -2.53 -6.18
N LYS A 256 14.26 -2.37 -5.49
CA LYS A 256 14.45 -1.30 -4.50
C LYS A 256 15.80 -0.65 -4.65
N THR A 257 15.91 0.59 -4.16
CA THR A 257 17.22 1.22 -3.97
C THR A 257 17.45 1.57 -2.51
N SER A 258 18.71 1.54 -2.08
CA SER A 258 19.13 2.04 -0.77
C SER A 258 20.50 2.71 -0.88
N LEU A 259 20.84 3.54 0.10
CA LEU A 259 22.21 4.05 0.20
C LEU A 259 23.16 2.90 0.53
N THR A 260 24.39 2.96 0.00
CA THR A 260 25.48 2.04 0.36
C THR A 260 25.68 2.02 1.87
N ILE A 261 25.81 0.82 2.44
CA ILE A 261 26.06 0.60 3.87
C ILE A 261 27.55 0.79 4.14
N ARG A 262 27.91 1.78 4.95
CA ARG A 262 29.32 2.11 5.26
C ARG A 262 29.75 1.67 6.66
N GLY A 263 28.79 1.26 7.49
CA GLY A 263 29.02 0.82 8.85
C GLY A 263 27.72 0.52 9.60
N PRO A 264 27.81 0.21 10.91
CA PRO A 264 26.68 -0.32 11.69
C PRO A 264 25.43 0.58 11.72
N HIS A 265 25.60 1.90 11.68
CA HIS A 265 24.47 2.84 11.66
C HIS A 265 23.65 2.78 10.37
N ASP A 266 24.32 2.66 9.23
CA ASP A 266 23.64 2.54 7.93
C ASP A 266 22.99 1.16 7.79
N GLU A 267 23.63 0.13 8.36
CA GLU A 267 23.08 -1.22 8.44
C GLU A 267 21.77 -1.22 9.24
N ALA A 268 21.74 -0.66 10.45
CA ALA A 268 20.53 -0.56 11.26
C ALA A 268 19.39 0.19 10.55
N LYS A 269 19.70 1.26 9.80
CA LYS A 269 18.71 1.96 8.97
C LYS A 269 18.19 1.08 7.84
N PHE A 270 19.05 0.30 7.20
CA PHE A 270 18.64 -0.62 6.15
C PHE A 270 17.75 -1.74 6.72
N GLU A 271 18.10 -2.31 7.87
CA GLU A 271 17.30 -3.31 8.57
C GLU A 271 15.92 -2.78 8.96
N LYS A 272 15.81 -1.52 9.38
CA LYS A 272 14.52 -0.86 9.60
C LYS A 272 13.72 -0.74 8.29
N LYS A 273 14.37 -0.43 7.16
CA LYS A 273 13.70 -0.40 5.84
C LYS A 273 13.22 -1.77 5.38
N LEU A 274 13.95 -2.84 5.73
CA LEU A 274 13.60 -4.20 5.35
C LEU A 274 12.20 -4.61 5.83
N LEU A 275 11.67 -4.00 6.90
CA LEU A 275 10.28 -4.22 7.31
C LEU A 275 9.28 -3.87 6.20
N LYS A 276 9.43 -2.68 5.60
CA LYS A 276 8.54 -2.21 4.53
C LYS A 276 8.77 -3.01 3.26
N PHE A 277 10.02 -3.33 2.93
CA PHE A 277 10.33 -4.19 1.78
C PHE A 277 9.68 -5.56 1.93
N TYR A 278 9.84 -6.19 3.10
CA TYR A 278 9.24 -7.47 3.43
C TYR A 278 7.72 -7.45 3.26
N PHE A 279 6.98 -6.55 3.93
CA PHE A 279 5.52 -6.56 3.84
C PHE A 279 4.99 -6.13 2.47
N GLN A 280 5.70 -5.25 1.75
CA GLN A 280 5.31 -4.89 0.38
C GLN A 280 5.31 -6.11 -0.55
N SER A 281 6.36 -6.94 -0.46
CA SER A 281 6.54 -8.13 -1.29
C SER A 281 5.74 -9.33 -0.77
N PHE A 282 5.75 -9.58 0.54
CA PHE A 282 5.07 -10.70 1.20
C PHE A 282 3.56 -10.69 0.94
N LEU A 283 2.91 -9.52 0.99
CA LEU A 283 1.46 -9.39 0.81
C LEU A 283 0.99 -9.73 -0.62
N LEU A 284 1.86 -9.60 -1.63
CA LEU A 284 1.58 -10.02 -3.02
C LEU A 284 2.22 -11.36 -3.39
N GLY A 285 2.92 -12.02 -2.45
CA GLY A 285 3.57 -13.29 -2.71
C GLY A 285 4.81 -13.17 -3.61
N VAL A 286 5.45 -12.00 -3.62
CA VAL A 286 6.69 -11.75 -4.38
C VAL A 286 7.87 -12.43 -3.66
N PRO A 287 8.53 -13.43 -4.26
CA PRO A 287 9.57 -14.22 -3.59
C PRO A 287 10.92 -13.54 -3.52
N GLU A 288 11.19 -12.57 -4.39
CA GLU A 288 12.50 -11.94 -4.52
C GLU A 288 12.43 -10.41 -4.45
N ILE A 289 13.35 -9.82 -3.68
CA ILE A 289 13.60 -8.38 -3.63
C ILE A 289 15.03 -8.10 -4.05
N THR A 290 15.23 -7.36 -5.13
CA THR A 290 16.56 -6.95 -5.61
C THR A 290 16.82 -5.50 -5.25
N VAL A 291 17.87 -5.28 -4.45
CA VAL A 291 18.25 -3.95 -3.96
C VAL A 291 19.50 -3.45 -4.67
N GLY A 292 19.38 -2.30 -5.34
CA GLY A 292 20.50 -1.50 -5.81
C GLY A 292 21.01 -0.58 -4.70
N PHE A 293 22.18 -0.88 -4.15
CA PHE A 293 22.89 0.01 -3.24
C PHE A 293 23.63 1.07 -4.04
N ARG A 294 23.40 2.33 -3.68
CA ARG A 294 23.88 3.48 -4.43
C ARG A 294 24.58 4.52 -3.58
N THR A 295 25.43 5.30 -4.23
CA THR A 295 25.97 6.54 -3.66
C THR A 295 24.88 7.60 -3.48
N PRO A 296 25.14 8.68 -2.72
CA PRO A 296 24.24 9.83 -2.65
C PRO A 296 23.97 10.51 -4.01
N SER A 297 24.93 10.49 -4.93
CA SER A 297 24.78 11.07 -6.28
C SER A 297 23.92 10.22 -7.22
N GLY A 298 23.66 8.96 -6.88
CA GLY A 298 22.79 8.07 -7.66
C GLY A 298 23.53 6.96 -8.41
N GLU A 299 24.82 6.74 -8.16
CA GLU A 299 25.58 5.67 -8.81
C GLU A 299 25.36 4.34 -8.10
N VAL A 300 24.92 3.30 -8.82
CA VAL A 300 24.74 1.94 -8.27
C VAL A 300 26.12 1.29 -8.07
N THR A 301 26.46 0.97 -6.82
CA THR A 301 27.75 0.36 -6.46
C THR A 301 27.64 -1.14 -6.19
N THR A 302 26.46 -1.62 -5.81
CA THR A 302 26.22 -3.03 -5.51
C THR A 302 24.76 -3.36 -5.78
N VAL A 303 24.51 -4.57 -6.29
CA VAL A 303 23.16 -5.11 -6.48
C VAL A 303 23.08 -6.41 -5.70
N GLN A 304 22.03 -6.57 -4.89
CA GLN A 304 21.86 -7.76 -4.06
C GLN A 304 20.41 -8.20 -4.03
N SER A 305 20.17 -9.48 -4.32
CA SER A 305 18.87 -10.12 -4.19
C SER A 305 18.66 -10.72 -2.80
N PHE A 306 17.44 -10.60 -2.29
CA PHE A 306 16.99 -11.14 -1.02
C PHE A 306 15.76 -12.01 -1.26
N ASP A 307 15.77 -13.21 -0.69
CA ASP A 307 14.57 -14.06 -0.58
C ASP A 307 13.64 -13.44 0.47
N THR A 308 12.45 -13.02 0.05
CA THR A 308 11.46 -12.33 0.90
C THR A 308 11.20 -13.11 2.19
N THR A 309 11.07 -14.43 2.11
CA THR A 309 10.72 -15.28 3.27
C THR A 309 11.85 -15.41 4.28
N LYS A 310 13.10 -15.14 3.86
CA LYS A 310 14.29 -15.21 4.72
C LYS A 310 14.60 -13.88 5.40
N ILE A 311 14.05 -12.75 4.93
CA ILE A 311 14.32 -11.41 5.49
C ILE A 311 14.12 -11.35 7.02
N PRO A 312 13.02 -11.87 7.61
CA PRO A 312 12.84 -11.82 9.06
C PRO A 312 13.97 -12.49 9.86
N ARG A 313 14.66 -13.48 9.28
CA ARG A 313 15.81 -14.14 9.93
C ARG A 313 17.06 -13.26 9.93
N LEU A 314 17.21 -12.36 8.95
CA LEU A 314 18.38 -11.47 8.83
C LEU A 314 18.42 -10.40 9.94
N VAL A 315 17.25 -10.00 10.43
CA VAL A 315 17.10 -8.95 11.46
C VAL A 315 16.91 -9.52 12.86
N ARG A 316 16.58 -10.81 12.99
CA ARG A 316 16.24 -11.44 14.27
C ARG A 316 17.36 -11.30 15.30
N GLY A 317 17.00 -10.91 16.52
CA GLY A 317 17.91 -10.85 17.66
C GLY A 317 18.83 -9.62 17.68
N LYS A 318 18.68 -8.71 16.70
CA LYS A 318 19.38 -7.43 16.68
C LYS A 318 18.63 -6.39 17.49
N ALA A 319 19.34 -5.40 18.03
CA ALA A 319 18.73 -4.31 18.77
C ALA A 319 17.78 -3.51 17.85
N GLY A 320 16.52 -3.31 18.29
CA GLY A 320 15.51 -2.62 17.48
C GLY A 320 14.97 -3.43 16.30
N SER A 321 15.22 -4.75 16.26
CA SER A 321 14.66 -5.64 15.24
C SER A 321 13.13 -5.64 15.28
N TRP A 322 12.52 -5.75 14.10
CA TRP A 322 11.10 -5.99 13.97
C TRP A 322 10.80 -7.49 13.87
N ASP A 323 9.61 -7.85 14.30
CA ASP A 323 9.06 -9.19 14.29
C ASP A 323 7.79 -9.21 13.41
N PRO A 324 7.76 -10.00 12.32
CA PRO A 324 6.60 -10.10 11.44
C PRO A 324 5.35 -10.63 12.16
N SER A 325 5.49 -11.45 13.21
CA SER A 325 4.34 -11.96 13.98
C SER A 325 3.60 -10.85 14.70
N ILE A 326 4.30 -9.82 15.21
CA ILE A 326 3.66 -8.63 15.79
C ILE A 326 2.83 -7.90 14.75
N CYS A 327 3.39 -7.69 13.55
CA CYS A 327 2.72 -7.03 12.45
C CYS A 327 1.45 -7.77 11.98
N LEU A 328 1.51 -9.10 11.89
CA LEU A 328 0.37 -9.93 11.49
C LEU A 328 -0.72 -9.95 12.57
N ASN A 329 -0.32 -10.11 13.85
CA ASN A 329 -1.23 -10.07 14.99
C ASN A 329 -1.97 -8.73 15.08
N TRP A 330 -1.22 -7.63 14.90
CA TRP A 330 -1.77 -6.28 14.85
C TRP A 330 -2.73 -6.09 13.67
N GLY A 331 -2.37 -6.57 12.48
CA GLY A 331 -3.25 -6.55 11.32
C GLY A 331 -4.58 -7.26 11.57
N GLU A 332 -4.57 -8.45 12.17
CA GLU A 332 -5.78 -9.19 12.53
C GLU A 332 -6.62 -8.47 13.59
N GLU A 333 -5.97 -7.89 14.60
CA GLU A 333 -6.63 -7.12 15.65
C GLU A 333 -7.37 -5.90 15.09
N ILE A 334 -6.70 -5.13 14.23
CA ILE A 334 -7.30 -3.98 13.54
C ILE A 334 -8.51 -4.41 12.70
N LEU A 335 -8.37 -5.45 11.87
CA LEU A 335 -9.48 -5.92 11.04
C LEU A 335 -10.67 -6.40 11.89
N THR A 336 -10.41 -7.10 13.00
CA THR A 336 -11.44 -7.58 13.92
C THR A 336 -12.19 -6.42 14.57
N PHE A 337 -11.45 -5.42 15.05
CA PHE A 337 -12.00 -4.22 15.66
C PHE A 337 -12.86 -3.42 14.69
N LEU A 338 -12.34 -3.14 13.49
CA LEU A 338 -13.09 -2.42 12.46
C LEU A 338 -14.36 -3.17 12.09
N LYS A 339 -14.28 -4.49 11.90
CA LYS A 339 -15.45 -5.32 11.59
C LYS A 339 -16.53 -5.22 12.67
N LYS A 340 -16.15 -5.24 13.95
CA LYS A 340 -17.11 -5.12 15.08
C LYS A 340 -17.87 -3.79 15.05
N ILE A 341 -17.20 -2.69 14.73
CA ILE A 341 -17.80 -1.36 14.70
C ILE A 341 -18.67 -1.19 13.45
N LEU A 342 -18.15 -1.58 12.28
CA LEU A 342 -18.79 -1.38 10.99
C LEU A 342 -20.00 -2.30 10.75
N GLN A 343 -20.13 -3.39 11.52
CA GLN A 343 -21.27 -4.30 11.47
C GLN A 343 -22.26 -4.08 12.63
N GLY A 344 -22.07 -3.03 13.44
CA GLY A 344 -23.02 -2.63 14.47
C GLY A 344 -24.33 -2.07 13.90
N SER A 345 -25.38 -2.02 14.72
CA SER A 345 -26.76 -1.67 14.30
C SER A 345 -26.96 -0.26 13.73
N ASP A 346 -26.02 0.66 13.94
CA ASP A 346 -26.09 2.07 13.48
C ASP A 346 -25.31 2.35 12.18
N ALA A 347 -24.80 1.31 11.52
CA ALA A 347 -24.07 1.43 10.27
C ALA A 347 -25.04 1.37 9.07
N ASP A 348 -25.42 2.53 8.55
CA ASP A 348 -26.09 2.60 7.24
C ASP A 348 -25.16 2.04 6.16
N LYS A 349 -25.72 1.33 5.18
CA LYS A 349 -24.96 0.65 4.10
C LYS A 349 -24.00 1.58 3.35
N ALA A 350 -24.33 2.87 3.24
CA ALA A 350 -23.54 3.88 2.55
C ALA A 350 -22.59 4.67 3.48
N SER A 351 -22.50 4.32 4.76
CA SER A 351 -21.68 5.05 5.74
C SER A 351 -20.20 4.99 5.38
N VAL A 352 -19.55 6.16 5.34
CA VAL A 352 -18.10 6.26 5.23
C VAL A 352 -17.51 6.51 6.62
N TRP A 353 -16.47 5.75 6.95
CA TRP A 353 -15.74 5.87 8.20
C TRP A 353 -14.31 6.30 7.93
N ARG A 354 -13.74 7.12 8.81
CA ARG A 354 -12.32 7.51 8.78
C ARG A 354 -11.59 6.78 9.88
N VAL A 355 -10.61 5.96 9.48
CA VAL A 355 -9.67 5.29 10.39
C VAL A 355 -8.37 6.07 10.38
N LYS A 356 -7.90 6.47 11.56
CA LYS A 356 -6.67 7.24 11.73
C LYS A 356 -5.72 6.49 12.65
N PHE A 357 -4.47 6.37 12.22
CA PHE A 357 -3.37 5.88 13.04
C PHE A 357 -2.43 7.02 13.41
N VAL A 358 -2.08 7.10 14.69
CA VAL A 358 -1.07 8.00 15.22
C VAL A 358 0.03 7.16 15.88
N PRO A 359 1.30 7.30 15.45
CA PRO A 359 2.42 6.57 16.06
C PRO A 359 2.44 6.75 17.58
N LYS A 360 2.66 5.65 18.31
CA LYS A 360 2.70 5.58 19.77
C LYS A 360 1.38 5.82 20.51
N GLU A 361 0.33 6.26 19.83
CA GLU A 361 -1.01 6.40 20.42
C GLU A 361 -1.92 5.21 20.04
N GLY A 362 -1.97 4.85 18.76
CA GLY A 362 -2.78 3.75 18.26
C GLY A 362 -3.72 4.15 17.13
N VAL A 363 -4.90 3.55 17.09
CA VAL A 363 -5.89 3.73 16.03
C VAL A 363 -7.20 4.25 16.59
N THR A 364 -7.79 5.22 15.90
CA THR A 364 -9.14 5.73 16.17
C THR A 364 -10.00 5.61 14.91
N ILE A 365 -11.30 5.43 15.07
CA ILE A 365 -12.27 5.41 13.98
C ILE A 365 -13.44 6.36 14.27
N VAL A 366 -13.89 7.08 13.25
CA VAL A 366 -15.05 7.99 13.33
C VAL A 366 -15.95 7.83 12.10
N LYS A 367 -17.28 7.87 12.30
CA LYS A 367 -18.25 7.97 11.18
C LYS A 367 -18.15 9.38 10.61
N LEU A 368 -18.06 9.50 9.28
CA LEU A 368 -18.03 10.81 8.63
C LEU A 368 -19.41 11.44 8.61
N THR A 369 -19.45 12.76 8.80
CA THR A 369 -20.63 13.59 8.55
C THR A 369 -20.80 13.82 7.06
N ASP A 370 -22.00 14.21 6.62
CA ASP A 370 -22.31 14.44 5.20
C ASP A 370 -21.31 15.37 4.51
N ASN A 371 -20.94 16.48 5.13
CA ASN A 371 -19.93 17.41 4.59
C ASN A 371 -18.55 16.74 4.34
N LEU A 372 -18.13 15.82 5.22
CA LEU A 372 -16.88 15.09 5.05
C LEU A 372 -17.01 13.96 4.04
N VAL A 373 -18.20 13.38 3.89
CA VAL A 373 -18.51 12.44 2.80
C VAL A 373 -18.44 13.17 1.46
N ASP A 374 -18.96 14.39 1.35
CA ASP A 374 -18.89 15.20 0.13
C ASP A 374 -17.43 15.51 -0.28
N GLU A 375 -16.54 15.75 0.68
CA GLU A 375 -15.08 15.89 0.42
C GLU A 375 -14.48 14.59 -0.16
N VAL A 376 -14.93 13.45 0.33
CA VAL A 376 -14.50 12.13 -0.15
C VAL A 376 -15.05 11.86 -1.55
N VAL A 377 -16.33 12.17 -1.82
CA VAL A 377 -16.97 12.09 -3.13
C VAL A 377 -16.27 12.99 -4.13
N ASN A 378 -15.88 14.20 -3.70
CA ASN A 378 -15.06 15.14 -4.48
C ASN A 378 -15.72 15.55 -5.82
N GLY A 379 -17.05 15.63 -5.86
CA GLY A 379 -17.82 15.96 -7.06
C GLY A 379 -17.82 14.85 -8.13
N GLU A 380 -17.34 13.65 -7.81
CA GLU A 380 -17.33 12.50 -8.71
C GLU A 380 -18.62 11.67 -8.57
N GLU A 381 -18.97 10.88 -9.59
CA GLU A 381 -20.17 10.04 -9.57
C GLU A 381 -19.97 8.81 -8.65
N ARG A 382 -20.24 8.97 -7.35
CA ARG A 382 -19.91 8.01 -6.29
C ARG A 382 -20.99 7.92 -5.21
N VAL A 383 -21.00 6.78 -4.52
CA VAL A 383 -21.68 6.61 -3.22
C VAL A 383 -20.59 6.40 -2.18
N GLY A 384 -20.41 7.37 -1.29
CA GLY A 384 -19.21 7.45 -0.45
C GLY A 384 -17.96 7.58 -1.35
N PHE A 385 -16.98 6.69 -1.19
CA PHE A 385 -15.83 6.63 -2.11
C PHE A 385 -15.98 5.62 -3.24
N LEU A 386 -17.01 4.76 -3.24
CA LEU A 386 -17.19 3.77 -4.28
C LEU A 386 -17.81 4.40 -5.53
N PRO A 387 -17.31 4.09 -6.73
CA PRO A 387 -17.88 4.62 -7.95
C PRO A 387 -19.29 4.06 -8.16
N LYS A 388 -20.20 4.91 -8.66
CA LYS A 388 -21.62 4.60 -8.76
C LYS A 388 -21.91 3.32 -9.55
N TRP A 389 -21.19 3.07 -10.64
CA TRP A 389 -21.32 1.84 -11.43
C TRP A 389 -21.08 0.56 -10.60
N TYR A 390 -20.13 0.58 -9.66
CA TYR A 390 -19.82 -0.58 -8.81
C TYR A 390 -20.84 -0.71 -7.68
N TRP A 391 -21.30 0.42 -7.15
CA TRP A 391 -22.39 0.45 -6.17
C TRP A 391 -23.66 -0.17 -6.74
N ASP A 392 -24.07 0.26 -7.93
CA ASP A 392 -25.28 -0.23 -8.61
C ASP A 392 -25.17 -1.73 -8.96
N GLU A 393 -23.97 -2.21 -9.33
CA GLU A 393 -23.68 -3.64 -9.50
C GLU A 393 -23.96 -4.43 -8.21
N MET A 394 -23.51 -3.92 -7.05
CA MET A 394 -23.72 -4.59 -5.76
C MET A 394 -25.18 -4.58 -5.30
N GLU A 395 -25.94 -3.51 -5.57
CA GLU A 395 -27.38 -3.45 -5.27
C GLU A 395 -28.19 -4.46 -6.11
N THR A 396 -27.84 -4.59 -7.39
CA THR A 396 -28.49 -5.55 -8.29
C THR A 396 -28.30 -6.98 -7.80
N VAL A 397 -27.07 -7.36 -7.42
CA VAL A 397 -26.76 -8.69 -6.88
C VAL A 397 -27.52 -8.95 -5.57
N ALA A 398 -27.61 -7.97 -4.67
CA ALA A 398 -28.34 -8.11 -3.42
C ALA A 398 -29.85 -8.34 -3.64
N THR A 399 -30.44 -7.62 -4.59
CA THR A 399 -31.87 -7.76 -4.93
C THR A 399 -32.18 -9.15 -5.49
N VAL A 400 -31.32 -9.69 -6.36
CA VAL A 400 -31.47 -11.05 -6.92
C VAL A 400 -31.30 -12.14 -5.85
N ALA A 401 -30.36 -11.96 -4.92
CA ALA A 401 -30.17 -12.90 -3.81
C ALA A 401 -31.40 -12.93 -2.87
N GLN A 402 -32.01 -11.77 -2.60
CA GLN A 402 -33.23 -11.68 -1.78
C GLN A 402 -34.43 -12.33 -2.47
N SER A 403 -34.63 -12.12 -3.77
CA SER A 403 -35.75 -12.71 -4.52
C SER A 403 -35.65 -14.24 -4.67
N THR A 404 -34.44 -14.78 -4.80
CA THR A 404 -34.19 -16.24 -4.87
C THR A 404 -34.30 -16.93 -3.51
N SER A 405 -33.98 -16.23 -2.41
CA SER A 405 -34.20 -16.76 -1.05
C SER A 405 -35.69 -16.77 -0.63
N GLY A 406 -36.52 -15.90 -1.22
CA GLY A 406 -37.95 -15.79 -0.94
C GLY A 406 -38.84 -16.79 -1.71
N SER A 407 -38.32 -17.48 -2.74
CA SER A 407 -39.12 -18.37 -3.59
C SER A 407 -39.11 -19.85 -3.18
N VAL A 408 -38.40 -20.22 -2.11
CA VAL A 408 -38.30 -21.62 -1.62
C VAL A 408 -39.38 -21.97 -0.57
N ALA A 409 -40.18 -20.99 -0.14
CA ALA A 409 -41.29 -21.23 0.79
C ALA A 409 -42.61 -21.46 0.02
N GLY A 410 -42.85 -22.66 -0.51
CA GLY A 410 -44.18 -22.95 -1.05
C GLY A 410 -44.35 -24.16 -1.95
N TRP A 411 -43.78 -25.33 -1.61
CA TRP A 411 -44.30 -26.61 -2.12
C TRP A 411 -44.19 -27.67 -1.02
N GLN A 412 -45.22 -27.77 -0.18
CA GLN A 412 -45.56 -29.01 0.52
C GLN A 412 -46.80 -29.57 -0.20
N ILE A 413 -46.66 -30.77 -0.76
CA ILE A 413 -47.77 -31.64 -1.14
C ILE A 413 -47.97 -32.61 0.02
#